data_AF-A0A855K8F8-F1
#
_entry.id   AF-A0A855K8F8-F1
#
_cell.length_a   1.000
_cell.length_b   1.000
_cell.length_c   1.000
_cell.angle_alpha   90.00
_cell.angle_beta   90.00
_cell.angle_gamma   90.00
#
_symmetry.space_group_name_H-M   'P 1'
#
loop_
_entity.id
_entity.type
_entity.pdbx_description
1 polymer ?
#
loop_
_entity_poly.entity_id
_entity_poly.type
_entity_poly.pdbx_seq_one_letter_code
_entity_poly.pdbx_strand_id
1 'polypeptide(L)'
;RSFRTGETVLAAVADRLPVSLELMVFAEAIGLLVAIPLAILCAVRAGGATDRFLTGLAFGKLSLPPFMVAILLIYLFAVSLNLLPATGWI
;
A
#
# COMPACT_ATOMS: atom_id res chain seq x y z
N ARG A 1 -10.12 16.42 26.78
CA ARG A 1 -9.81 17.52 25.82
C ARG A 1 -8.35 17.37 25.39
N SER A 2 -8.06 17.48 24.10
CA SER A 2 -6.68 17.46 23.58
C SER A 2 -5.89 18.68 24.09
N PHE A 3 -4.69 18.46 24.61
CA PHE A 3 -3.77 19.52 25.08
C PHE A 3 -3.25 20.42 23.95
N ARG A 4 -3.44 20.04 22.68
CA ARG A 4 -2.82 20.70 21.52
C ARG A 4 -3.83 21.42 20.60
N THR A 5 -5.10 21.01 20.61
CA THR A 5 -6.14 21.50 19.68
C THR A 5 -7.46 21.90 20.35
N GLY A 6 -7.62 21.68 21.66
CA GLY A 6 -8.83 22.10 22.40
C GLY A 6 -10.08 21.23 22.18
N GLU A 7 -10.13 20.46 21.08
CA GLU A 7 -11.23 19.53 20.77
C GLU A 7 -11.22 18.24 21.60
N THR A 8 -12.35 17.53 21.58
CA THR A 8 -12.42 16.17 22.13
C THR A 8 -11.64 15.21 21.24
N VAL A 9 -10.89 14.28 21.84
CA VAL A 9 -10.11 13.29 21.09
C VAL A 9 -11.01 12.46 20.17
N LEU A 10 -12.24 12.19 20.63
CA LEU A 10 -13.23 11.44 19.85
C LEU A 10 -13.63 12.18 18.57
N ALA A 11 -13.84 13.51 18.63
CA ALA A 11 -14.16 14.30 17.44
C ALA A 11 -13.00 14.31 16.44
N ALA A 12 -11.76 14.51 16.91
CA ALA A 12 -10.59 14.51 16.03
C ALA A 12 -10.34 13.15 15.35
N VAL A 13 -10.67 12.04 16.01
CA VAL A 13 -10.60 10.70 15.42
C VAL A 13 -11.74 10.47 14.43
N ALA A 14 -12.96 10.89 14.77
CA ALA A 14 -14.13 10.79 13.90
C ALA A 14 -13.93 11.52 12.56
N ASP A 15 -13.26 12.67 12.56
CA ASP A 15 -12.98 13.42 11.33
C ASP A 15 -11.97 12.74 10.39
N ARG A 16 -11.01 11.98 10.94
CA ARG A 16 -9.94 11.32 10.13
C ARG A 16 -10.25 9.88 9.74
N LEU A 17 -11.20 9.27 10.43
CA LEU A 17 -11.62 7.89 10.19
C LEU A 17 -12.10 7.64 8.75
N PRO A 18 -12.98 8.48 8.15
CA PRO A 18 -13.52 8.24 6.82
C PRO A 18 -12.42 8.16 5.75
N VAL A 19 -11.51 9.12 5.73
CA VAL A 19 -10.40 9.17 4.77
C VAL A 19 -9.50 7.95 4.91
N SER A 20 -9.23 7.53 6.16
CA SER A 20 -8.41 6.34 6.42
C SER A 20 -9.09 5.05 5.94
N LEU A 21 -10.42 4.97 6.09
CA LEU A 21 -11.22 3.83 5.61
C LEU A 21 -11.28 3.78 4.09
N GLU A 22 -11.50 4.91 3.42
CA GLU A 22 -11.47 4.99 1.96
C GLU A 22 -10.12 4.53 1.42
N LEU A 23 -9.03 5.07 1.97
CA LEU A 23 -7.66 4.66 1.64
C LEU A 23 -7.44 3.17 1.84
N MET A 24 -7.90 2.62 2.97
CA MET A 24 -7.77 1.20 3.28
C MET A 24 -8.52 0.34 2.26
N VAL A 25 -9.77 0.69 1.94
CA VAL A 25 -10.60 -0.07 0.98
C VAL A 25 -9.97 -0.04 -0.41
N PHE A 26 -9.50 1.12 -0.88
CA PHE A 26 -8.81 1.21 -2.17
C PHE A 26 -7.51 0.41 -2.20
N ALA A 27 -6.69 0.53 -1.16
CA ALA A 27 -5.44 -0.21 -1.06
C ALA A 27 -5.67 -1.73 -1.06
N GLU A 28 -6.67 -2.19 -0.31
CA GLU A 28 -7.01 -3.61 -0.21
C GLU A 28 -7.60 -4.14 -1.53
N ALA A 29 -8.49 -3.39 -2.18
CA ALA A 29 -9.06 -3.78 -3.46
C ALA A 29 -7.99 -3.97 -4.54
N ILE A 30 -7.05 -3.03 -4.67
CA ILE A 30 -5.92 -3.14 -5.60
C ILE A 30 -4.99 -4.29 -5.19
N GLY A 31 -4.72 -4.40 -3.90
CA GLY A 31 -3.88 -5.46 -3.33
C GLY A 31 -4.41 -6.84 -3.67
N LEU A 32 -5.68 -7.10 -3.44
CA LEU A 32 -6.33 -8.38 -3.75
C LEU A 32 -6.40 -8.65 -5.25
N LEU A 33 -6.70 -7.63 -6.06
CA LEU A 33 -6.77 -7.76 -7.51
C LEU A 33 -5.44 -8.22 -8.12
N VAL A 34 -4.31 -7.82 -7.52
CA VAL A 34 -2.97 -8.25 -7.95
C VAL A 34 -2.52 -9.53 -7.25
N ALA A 35 -2.75 -9.65 -5.94
CA ALA A 35 -2.28 -10.77 -5.13
C ALA A 35 -2.96 -12.09 -5.52
N ILE A 36 -4.27 -12.08 -5.77
CA ILE A 36 -5.03 -13.30 -6.09
C ILE A 36 -4.53 -13.95 -7.40
N PRO A 37 -4.42 -13.25 -8.54
CA PRO A 37 -3.88 -13.84 -9.77
C PRO A 37 -2.45 -14.36 -9.62
N LEU A 38 -1.58 -13.61 -8.92
CA LEU A 38 -0.19 -14.03 -8.70
C LEU A 38 -0.13 -15.28 -7.81
N ALA A 39 -0.96 -15.34 -6.76
CA ALA A 39 -1.04 -16.51 -5.88
C ALA A 39 -1.56 -17.74 -6.63
N ILE A 40 -2.59 -17.60 -7.47
CA ILE A 40 -3.10 -18.68 -8.31
C ILE A 40 -2.02 -19.14 -9.30
N LEU A 41 -1.30 -18.21 -9.93
CA LEU A 41 -0.22 -18.53 -10.87
C LEU A 41 0.91 -19.31 -10.20
N CYS A 42 1.32 -18.91 -8.99
CA CYS A 42 2.25 -19.67 -8.16
C CYS A 42 1.72 -21.07 -7.86
N ALA A 43 0.46 -21.19 -7.43
CA ALA A 43 -0.14 -22.47 -7.06
C ALA A 43 -0.26 -23.45 -8.24
N VAL A 44 -0.65 -22.97 -9.42
CA VAL A 44 -0.80 -23.79 -10.64
C VAL A 44 0.56 -24.23 -11.19
N ARG A 45 1.61 -23.41 -11.02
CA ARG A 45 2.99 -23.70 -11.48
C ARG A 45 3.95 -23.97 -10.32
N ALA A 46 3.45 -24.61 -9.25
CA ALA A 46 4.20 -24.87 -8.04
C ALA A 46 5.52 -25.61 -8.35
N GLY A 47 6.62 -25.14 -7.76
CA GLY A 47 7.96 -25.69 -7.97
C GLY A 47 8.63 -25.30 -9.31
N GLY A 48 7.91 -24.60 -10.20
CA GLY A 48 8.45 -24.06 -11.45
C GLY A 48 9.28 -22.78 -11.27
N ALA A 49 9.92 -22.34 -12.36
CA ALA A 49 10.72 -21.10 -12.35
C ALA A 49 9.89 -19.85 -11.97
N THR A 50 8.62 -19.79 -12.41
CA THR A 50 7.70 -18.69 -12.07
C THR A 50 7.41 -18.63 -10.58
N ASP A 51 7.13 -19.78 -9.95
CA ASP A 51 6.87 -19.87 -8.52
C ASP A 51 8.11 -19.48 -7.70
N ARG A 52 9.29 -19.97 -8.09
CA ARG A 52 10.55 -19.64 -7.42
C ARG A 52 10.92 -18.15 -7.55
N PHE A 53 10.65 -17.53 -8.70
CA PHE A 53 10.85 -16.10 -8.92
C PHE A 53 9.89 -15.25 -8.08
N LEU A 54 8.58 -15.54 -8.12
CA LEU A 54 7.57 -14.80 -7.36
C LEU A 54 7.80 -14.95 -5.84
N THR A 55 8.13 -16.15 -5.38
CA THR A 55 8.51 -16.41 -3.98
C THR A 55 9.76 -15.61 -3.59
N GLY A 56 10.80 -15.59 -4.43
CA GLY A 56 11.99 -14.76 -4.20
C GLY A 56 11.68 -13.26 -4.13
N LEU A 57 10.81 -12.77 -5.01
CA LEU A 57 10.32 -11.39 -4.99
C LEU A 57 9.56 -11.07 -3.69
N ALA A 58 8.72 -11.99 -3.22
CA ALA A 58 7.96 -11.84 -1.98
C ALA A 58 8.89 -11.70 -0.76
N PHE A 59 9.92 -12.56 -0.66
CA PHE A 59 10.94 -12.46 0.38
C PHE A 59 11.79 -11.19 0.27
N GLY A 60 12.14 -10.79 -0.96
CA GLY A 60 12.83 -9.52 -1.20
C GLY A 60 12.03 -8.32 -0.71
N LYS A 61 10.72 -8.29 -1.02
CA LYS A 61 9.81 -7.25 -0.51
C LYS A 61 9.73 -7.25 1.02
N LEU A 62 9.62 -8.42 1.65
CA LEU A 62 9.58 -8.54 3.12
C LEU A 62 10.83 -7.99 3.81
N SER A 63 11.96 -8.01 3.10
CA SER A 63 13.24 -7.51 3.61
C SER A 63 13.40 -5.99 3.46
N LEU A 64 12.58 -5.34 2.63
CA LEU A 64 12.62 -3.89 2.42
C LEU A 64 11.83 -3.16 3.50
N PRO A 65 12.39 -2.11 4.13
CA PRO A 65 11.64 -1.28 5.06
C PRO A 65 10.44 -0.61 4.37
N PRO A 66 9.26 -0.53 5.02
CA PRO A 66 8.05 0.03 4.38
C PRO A 66 8.23 1.46 3.85
N PHE A 67 8.93 2.31 4.61
CA PHE A 67 9.17 3.70 4.19
C PHE A 67 10.04 3.80 2.93
N MET A 68 10.97 2.86 2.73
CA MET A 68 11.85 2.82 1.56
C MET A 68 11.02 2.53 0.31
N VAL A 69 10.16 1.51 0.40
CA VAL A 69 9.25 1.14 -0.69
C VAL A 69 8.30 2.30 -1.02
N ALA A 70 7.77 2.98 0.00
CA ALA A 70 6.92 4.15 -0.19
C ALA A 70 7.66 5.27 -0.95
N ILE A 71 8.89 5.61 -0.56
CA ILE A 71 9.69 6.65 -1.24
C ILE A 71 9.96 6.26 -2.70
N LEU A 72 10.33 5.00 -2.97
CA LEU A 72 10.58 4.51 -4.33
C LEU A 72 9.31 4.57 -5.20
N LEU A 73 8.16 4.20 -4.62
CA LEU A 73 6.86 4.29 -5.31
C LEU A 73 6.50 5.75 -5.62
N ILE A 74 6.69 6.67 -4.67
CA ILE A 74 6.45 8.10 -4.90
C ILE A 74 7.35 8.61 -6.03
N TYR A 75 8.65 8.29 -6.00
CA TYR A 75 9.57 8.69 -7.05
C TYR A 75 9.15 8.15 -8.42
N LEU A 76 8.79 6.88 -8.51
CA LEU A 76 8.38 6.26 -9.77
C LEU A 76 7.08 6.88 -10.30
N PHE A 77 6.01 6.91 -9.50
CA PHE A 77 4.68 7.30 -9.97
C PHE A 77 4.46 8.80 -10.03
N ALA A 78 4.97 9.57 -9.06
CA ALA A 78 4.74 11.01 -8.98
C ALA A 78 5.81 11.83 -9.71
N VAL A 79 7.07 11.41 -9.68
CA VAL A 79 8.18 12.19 -10.25
C VAL A 79 8.56 11.72 -11.65
N SER A 80 8.81 10.42 -11.82
CA SER A 80 9.26 9.87 -13.10
C SER A 80 8.11 9.78 -14.11
N LEU A 81 6.99 9.18 -13.71
CA LEU A 81 5.85 8.96 -14.59
C LEU A 81 4.84 10.12 -14.61
N ASN A 82 4.90 11.04 -13.63
CA ASN A 82 3.95 12.16 -13.46
C ASN A 82 2.47 11.71 -13.49
N LEU A 83 2.18 10.49 -13.02
CA LEU A 83 0.84 9.90 -13.03
C LEU A 83 0.00 10.37 -11.84
N LEU A 84 0.63 10.64 -10.70
CA LEU A 84 -0.03 10.96 -9.45
C LEU A 84 0.59 12.23 -8.83
N PRO A 85 -0.20 13.08 -8.15
CA PRO A 85 0.35 14.22 -7.41
C PRO A 85 1.22 13.73 -6.24
N ALA A 86 2.38 14.36 -6.04
CA ALA A 86 3.34 13.97 -5.00
C ALA A 86 2.85 14.31 -3.58
N THR A 87 1.86 15.21 -3.44
CA THR A 87 1.36 15.68 -2.15
C THR A 87 -0.14 16.01 -2.22
N GLY A 88 -0.86 15.69 -1.13
CA GLY A 88 -2.23 16.12 -0.89
C GLY A 88 -3.30 15.05 -1.16
N TRP A 89 -4.25 14.93 -0.23
CA TRP A 89 -5.58 14.39 -0.47
C TRP A 89 -6.48 15.61 -0.72
N ILE A 90 -7.20 15.65 -1.86
CA ILE A 90 -8.07 16.77 -2.25
C ILE A 90 -9.40 16.66 -1.51
#